data_AF-A0A372QLA9-F1
#
_entry.id   AF-A0A372QLA9-F1
#
_cell.length_a   1.000
_cell.length_b   1.000
_cell.length_c   1.000
_cell.angle_alpha   90.00
_cell.angle_beta   90.00
_cell.angle_gamma   90.00
#
_symmetry.space_group_name_H-M   'P 1'
#
loop_
_entity.id
_entity.type
_entity.pdbx_description
1 polymer ?
#
loop_
_entity_poly.entity_id
_entity_poly.type
_entity_poly.pdbx_seq_one_letter_code
_entity_poly.pdbx_strand_id
1 'polypeptide(L)' 'MVSILCKHTLDDAKQIALTRDGKYLSTEYKNNKSPLLWICKNQHKWYAKFDNTVNKCSWCPYCSKYKRENLCRQILTKY' A
#
# COMPACT_ATOMS: atom_id res chain seq x y z
N MET A 1 -0.67 -5.40 -23.89
CA MET A 1 -1.05 -6.42 -22.90
C MET A 1 0.19 -7.23 -22.61
N VAL A 2 0.83 -7.04 -21.45
CA VAL A 2 1.99 -7.85 -21.06
C VAL A 2 1.55 -8.90 -20.05
N SER A 3 1.84 -10.13 -20.43
CA SER A 3 1.34 -11.36 -19.86
C SER A 3 1.92 -11.66 -18.49
N ILE A 4 1.06 -12.24 -17.66
CA ILE A 4 1.28 -12.81 -16.33
C ILE A 4 2.44 -13.82 -16.33
N LEU A 5 3.46 -13.59 -15.49
CA LEU A 5 4.46 -14.60 -15.12
C LEU A 5 4.94 -14.40 -13.67
N CYS A 6 4.04 -14.75 -12.74
CA CYS A 6 4.23 -15.54 -11.52
C CYS A 6 5.63 -15.67 -10.85
N LYS A 7 6.35 -14.57 -10.60
CA LYS A 7 7.26 -14.45 -9.44
C LYS A 7 7.22 -13.03 -8.89
N HIS A 8 6.17 -12.67 -8.14
CA HIS A 8 6.18 -11.43 -7.36
C HIS A 8 7.33 -11.51 -6.37
N THR A 9 8.43 -10.88 -6.74
CA THR A 9 9.64 -10.83 -5.94
C THR A 9 9.52 -9.63 -5.01
N LEU A 10 10.30 -9.60 -3.94
CA LEU A 10 10.36 -8.46 -3.02
C LEU A 10 10.55 -7.12 -3.73
N ASP A 11 11.22 -7.13 -4.88
CA ASP A 11 11.44 -5.95 -5.70
C ASP A 11 10.14 -5.34 -6.22
N ASP A 12 9.24 -6.17 -6.74
CA ASP A 12 7.91 -5.76 -7.22
C ASP A 12 7.13 -5.04 -6.09
N ALA A 13 7.21 -5.56 -4.87
CA ALA A 13 6.54 -4.97 -3.70
C ALA A 13 7.11 -3.59 -3.37
N LYS A 14 8.43 -3.43 -3.49
CA LYS A 14 9.10 -2.13 -3.32
C LYS A 14 8.72 -1.16 -4.43
N GLN A 15 8.70 -1.59 -5.69
CA GLN A 15 8.32 -0.76 -6.84
C GLN A 15 6.88 -0.26 -6.72
N ILE A 16 5.94 -1.13 -6.31
CA ILE A 16 4.54 -0.74 -6.09
C ILE A 16 4.42 0.24 -4.92
N ALA A 17 5.16 0.01 -3.82
CA ALA A 17 5.19 0.93 -2.71
C ALA A 17 5.71 2.30 -3.13
N LEU A 18 6.82 2.36 -3.88
CA LEU A 18 7.40 3.58 -4.41
C LEU A 18 6.43 4.31 -5.36
N THR A 19 5.81 3.58 -6.30
CA THR A 19 4.82 4.14 -7.24
C THR A 19 3.62 4.75 -6.51
N ARG A 20 3.29 4.26 -5.32
CA ARG A 20 2.16 4.72 -4.50
C ARG A 20 2.58 5.62 -3.34
N ASP A 21 3.78 6.20 -3.40
CA ASP A 21 4.30 7.13 -2.39
C ASP A 21 4.31 6.52 -0.97
N GLY A 22 4.45 5.21 -0.89
CA GLY A 22 4.51 4.43 0.33
C GLY A 22 5.86 3.76 0.52
N LYS A 23 6.05 3.13 1.67
CA LYS A 23 7.24 2.34 1.96
C LYS A 23 6.86 0.90 2.28
N TYR A 24 7.77 0.01 1.93
CA TYR A 24 7.72 -1.39 2.27
C TYR A 24 8.53 -1.60 3.57
N LEU A 25 7.89 -2.13 4.62
CA LEU A 25 8.48 -2.29 5.96
C LEU A 25 8.77 -3.75 6.34
N SER A 26 8.33 -4.72 5.54
CA SER A 26 8.51 -6.13 5.87
C SER A 26 9.97 -6.57 5.71
N THR A 27 10.64 -6.81 6.82
CA THR A 27 12.04 -7.26 6.88
C THR A 27 12.22 -8.75 6.56
N GLU A 28 11.16 -9.57 6.67
CA GLU A 28 11.20 -11.01 6.40
C GLU A 28 10.17 -11.44 5.35
N TYR A 29 10.63 -11.79 4.15
CA TYR A 29 9.81 -12.45 3.14
C TYR A 29 9.80 -13.96 3.38
N LYS A 30 8.99 -14.41 4.33
CA LYS A 30 8.85 -15.85 4.60
C LYS A 30 8.08 -16.60 3.51
N ASN A 31 7.11 -15.96 2.86
CA ASN A 31 6.32 -16.58 1.78
C ASN A 31 5.41 -15.58 1.06
N ASN A 32 5.01 -15.89 -0.19
CA ASN A 32 4.07 -15.07 -1.00
C ASN A 32 2.63 -15.02 -0.42
N LYS A 33 2.36 -15.82 0.62
CA LYS A 33 1.08 -15.86 1.35
C LYS A 33 1.13 -15.08 2.67
N SER A 34 2.32 -14.69 3.13
CA SER A 34 2.47 -14.00 4.40
C SER A 34 2.00 -12.54 4.27
N PRO A 35 1.28 -12.02 5.28
CA PRO A 35 0.92 -10.61 5.30
C PRO A 35 2.18 -9.76 5.34
N LEU A 36 2.31 -8.83 4.39
CA LEU A 36 3.38 -7.86 4.33
C LEU A 36 2.94 -6.59 5.04
N LEU A 37 3.86 -5.90 5.70
CA LEU A 37 3.66 -4.63 6.36
C LEU A 37 3.95 -3.49 5.38
N TRP A 38 2.91 -2.70 5.13
CA TRP A 38 2.95 -1.56 4.23
C TRP A 38 2.79 -0.28 5.01
N ILE A 39 3.38 0.81 4.53
CA ILE A 39 3.13 2.16 5.00
C ILE A 39 2.83 3.09 3.82
N CYS A 40 1.83 3.96 3.94
CA CYS A 40 1.52 4.95 2.91
C CYS A 40 2.15 6.31 3.26
N LYS A 41 2.07 7.28 2.34
CA LYS A 41 2.51 8.67 2.56
C LYS A 41 1.99 9.34 3.84
N ASN A 42 0.78 8.97 4.28
CA ASN A 42 0.17 9.49 5.51
C ASN A 42 0.63 8.71 6.77
N GLN A 43 1.69 7.91 6.66
CA GLN A 43 2.25 7.08 7.72
C GLN A 43 1.30 6.01 8.30
N HIS A 44 0.19 5.70 7.63
CA HIS A 44 -0.67 4.59 8.04
C HIS A 44 0.05 3.27 7.79
N LYS A 45 0.15 2.42 8.82
CA LYS A 45 0.74 1.09 8.73
C LYS A 45 -0.37 0.05 8.68
N TRP A 46 -0.30 -0.89 7.75
CA TRP A 46 -1.27 -1.99 7.68
C TRP A 46 -0.65 -3.26 7.14
N TYR A 47 -1.23 -4.38 7.53
CA TYR A 47 -0.87 -5.70 7.03
C TYR A 47 -1.74 -6.05 5.83
N ALA A 48 -1.12 -6.35 4.69
CA ALA A 48 -1.83 -6.82 3.51
C ALA A 48 -0.99 -7.81 2.70
N LYS A 49 -1.66 -8.77 2.08
CA LYS A 49 -1.04 -9.68 1.12
C LYS A 49 -0.73 -8.91 -0.16
N PHE A 50 0.39 -9.23 -0.79
CA PHE A 50 0.80 -8.64 -2.07
C PHE A 50 -0.34 -8.65 -3.10
N ASP A 51 -0.97 -9.81 -3.30
CA ASP A 51 -2.07 -9.99 -4.24
C ASP A 51 -3.25 -9.04 -3.96
N ASN A 52 -3.64 -8.90 -2.69
CA ASN A 52 -4.76 -8.05 -2.30
C ASN A 52 -4.45 -6.55 -2.48
N THR A 53 -3.17 -6.16 -2.46
CA THR A 53 -2.73 -4.77 -2.63
C THR A 53 -2.53 -4.40 -4.10
N VAL A 54 -2.19 -5.37 -4.96
CA VAL A 54 -1.99 -5.17 -6.40
C VAL A 54 -3.30 -5.35 -7.18
N ASN A 55 -4.01 -6.45 -6.94
CA ASN A 55 -5.22 -6.80 -7.70
C ASN A 55 -6.47 -6.08 -7.24
N LYS A 56 -6.58 -5.75 -5.95
CA LYS A 56 -7.67 -4.87 -5.48
C LYS A 56 -7.11 -3.45 -5.43
N CYS A 57 -7.68 -2.53 -6.20
CA CYS A 57 -7.35 -1.09 -6.27
C CYS A 57 -7.33 -0.31 -4.93
N SER A 58 -7.35 -0.97 -3.79
CA SER A 58 -7.31 -0.41 -2.44
C SER A 58 -5.90 -0.56 -1.86
N TRP A 59 -5.09 0.49 -2.02
CA TRP A 59 -3.73 0.55 -1.47
C TRP A 59 -3.76 0.63 0.06
N CYS A 60 -4.36 1.69 0.61
CA CYS A 60 -4.39 1.95 2.05
C CYS A 60 -5.83 2.04 2.54
N PRO A 61 -6.29 1.14 3.44
CA PRO A 61 -7.67 1.14 3.92
C PRO A 61 -8.01 2.42 4.69
N TYR A 62 -7.02 2.99 5.39
CA TYR A 62 -7.16 4.26 6.10
C TYR A 62 -7.34 5.44 5.13
N CYS A 63 -6.51 5.54 4.08
CA CYS A 63 -6.64 6.64 3.11
C CYS A 63 -7.97 6.59 2.35
N SER A 64 -8.45 5.40 2.00
CA SER A 64 -9.75 5.25 1.33
C SER A 64 -10.92 5.57 2.26
N LYS A 65 -10.86 5.16 3.52
CA LYS A 65 -11.93 5.36 4.51
C LYS A 65 -12.05 6.82 4.96
N TYR A 66 -10.93 7.49 5.22
CA TYR A 66 -10.90 8.83 5.80
C TYR A 66 -10.76 9.94 4.74
N LYS A 67 -10.99 9.66 3.45
CA LYS A 67 -10.80 10.64 2.38
C LYS A 67 -11.61 11.93 2.59
N ARG A 68 -12.87 11.80 3.04
CA ARG A 68 -13.75 12.95 3.36
C ARG A 68 -13.30 13.69 4.61
N GLU A 69 -12.99 12.95 5.67
CA GLU A 69 -12.51 13.55 6.92
C GLU A 69 -11.19 14.30 6.72
N ASN A 70 -10.26 13.70 5.95
CA ASN A 70 -8.98 14.32 5.64
C ASN A 70 -9.14 15.58 4.78
N LEU A 71 -10.10 15.60 3.85
CA LEU A 71 -10.45 16.80 3.10
C LEU A 71 -10.96 17.91 4.04
N CYS A 72 -11.87 17.57 4.96
CA CYS A 72 -12.36 18.53 5.96
C CYS A 72 -11.22 19.05 6.86
N ARG A 73 -10.33 18.18 7.35
CA ARG A 73 -9.15 18.58 8.15
C ARG A 73 -8.22 19.51 7.36
N GLN A 74 -8.01 19.26 6.07
CA GLN A 74 -7.21 20.15 5.22
C GLN A 74 -7.85 21.52 5.02
N ILE A 75 -9.18 21.60 4.95
CA ILE A 75 -9.90 22.89 4.87
C ILE A 75 -9.75 23.66 6.19
N LEU A 76 -9.91 22.98 7.34
CA LEU A 76 -9.81 23.60 8.67
C LEU A 76 -8.40 24.06 9.04
N THR A 77 -7.36 23.45 8.46
CA THR A 77 -5.95 23.84 8.70
C THR A 77 -5.48 24.97 7.78
N LYS A 78 -6.31 25.37 6.80
CA LYS A 78 -6.05 26.46 5.85
C LYS A 78 -6.60 27.81 6.30
N TYR A 79 -7.41 27.83 7.36
CA TYR A 79 -7.91 29.01 8.06
C TYR A 79 -7.21 29.14 9.41
#